data_AF-A0A960H5Q5-F1
#
_entry.id   AF-A0A960H5Q5-F1
#
_cell.length_a   1.000
_cell.length_b   1.000
_cell.length_c   1.000
_cell.angle_alpha   90.00
_cell.angle_beta   90.00
_cell.angle_gamma   90.00
#
_symmetry.space_group_name_H-M   'P 1'
#
loop_
_entity.id
_entity.type
_entity.pdbx_description
1 polymer ?
#
loop_
_entity_poly.entity_id
_entity_poly.type
_entity_poly.pdbx_seq_one_letter_code
_entity_poly.pdbx_strand_id
1 'polypeptide(L)' 'MPTLLLYLRVQLMTLVVGVVGPIFLTVYFAAQPDPTVKWMYYAGLVITGIDVLVALAITDRMLAARKAAPDSKPEPGP' A
#
# COMPACT_ATOMS: atom_id res chain seq x y z
N MET A 1 -15.92 -21.22 7.07
CA MET A 1 -15.34 -19.89 7.41
C MET A 1 -14.25 -19.44 6.41
N PRO A 2 -14.46 -19.48 5.08
CA PRO A 2 -13.42 -19.10 4.11
C PRO A 2 -13.14 -17.59 4.08
N THR A 3 -14.15 -16.76 4.34
CA THR A 3 -14.04 -15.29 4.32
C THR A 3 -13.10 -14.76 5.40
N LEU A 4 -13.10 -15.39 6.60
CA LEU A 4 -12.22 -15.00 7.70
C LEU A 4 -10.73 -15.25 7.38
N LEU A 5 -10.42 -16.38 6.75
CA LEU A 5 -9.07 -16.72 6.32
C LEU A 5 -8.57 -15.79 5.20
N LEU A 6 -9.45 -15.42 4.26
CA LEU A 6 -9.13 -14.43 3.22
C LEU A 6 -8.82 -13.06 3.84
N TYR A 7 -9.65 -12.62 4.80
CA TYR A 7 -9.47 -11.34 5.49
C TYR A 7 -8.15 -11.30 6.26
N LEU A 8 -7.85 -12.35 7.05
CA LEU A 8 -6.58 -12.50 7.76
C LEU A 8 -5.38 -12.47 6.80
N ARG A 9 -5.46 -13.15 5.66
CA ARG A 9 -4.38 -13.19 4.67
C ARG A 9 -4.11 -11.82 4.05
N VAL A 10 -5.16 -11.09 3.69
CA VAL A 10 -5.04 -9.72 3.16
C VAL A 10 -4.50 -8.79 4.23
N GLN A 11 -5.02 -8.85 5.46
CA GLN A 11 -4.56 -8.06 6.61
C GLN A 11 -3.07 -8.26 6.88
N LEU A 12 -2.59 -9.50 6.81
CA LEU A 12 -1.19 -9.83 7.02
C LEU A 12 -0.33 -9.30 5.87
N MET A 13 -0.82 -9.36 4.63
CA MET A 13 -0.15 -8.70 3.50
C MET A 13 -0.09 -7.17 3.66
N THR A 14 -1.16 -6.50 4.09
CA THR A 14 -1.14 -5.06 4.32
C THR A 14 -0.23 -4.67 5.49
N LEU A 15 -0.18 -5.48 6.55
CA LEU A 15 0.76 -5.28 7.64
C LEU A 15 2.21 -5.39 7.16
N VAL A 16 2.52 -6.33 6.25
CA VAL A 16 3.87 -6.58 5.72
C VAL A 16 4.28 -5.56 4.64
N VAL A 17 3.35 -5.08 3.82
CA VAL A 17 3.68 -4.22 2.66
C VAL A 17 3.42 -2.73 2.95
N GLY A 18 2.31 -2.37 3.60
CA GLY A 18 1.93 -0.98 3.78
C GLY A 18 2.41 -0.34 5.09
N VAL A 19 2.42 -1.10 6.19
CA VAL A 19 2.70 -0.53 7.53
C VAL A 19 4.14 -0.77 8.01
N VAL A 20 4.87 -1.74 7.44
CA VAL A 20 6.26 -2.03 7.85
C VAL A 20 7.17 -0.82 7.72
N GLY A 21 7.09 -0.08 6.62
CA GLY A 21 7.91 1.10 6.38
C GLY A 21 7.79 2.15 7.49
N PRO A 22 6.56 2.63 7.78
CA PRO A 22 6.30 3.53 8.91
C PRO A 22 6.77 2.99 10.26
N ILE A 23 6.49 1.72 10.59
CA ILE A 23 6.91 1.13 11.87
C ILE A 23 8.43 1.11 12.01
N PHE A 24 9.16 0.70 10.97
CA PHE A 24 10.63 0.64 11.00
C PHE A 24 11.25 2.01 11.22
N LEU A 25 10.71 3.04 10.55
CA LEU A 25 11.15 4.42 10.72
C LEU A 25 10.82 4.92 12.14
N THR A 26 9.62 4.65 12.66
CA THR A 26 9.24 5.01 14.03
C THR A 26 10.18 4.37 15.06
N VAL A 27 10.48 3.07 14.93
CA VAL A 27 11.39 2.38 15.86
C VAL A 27 12.81 2.94 15.76
N TYR A 28 13.31 3.20 14.54
CA TYR A 28 14.63 3.80 14.35
C TYR A 28 14.78 5.13 15.09
N PHE A 29 13.79 6.03 14.96
CA PHE A 29 13.82 7.32 15.64
C PHE A 29 13.59 7.21 17.15
N ALA A 30 12.78 6.25 17.61
CA ALA A 30 12.49 6.05 19.03
C ALA A 30 13.65 5.41 19.81
N ALA A 31 14.47 4.57 19.16
CA ALA A 31 15.56 3.82 19.79
C ALA A 31 16.93 4.54 19.77
N GLN A 32 16.98 5.81 19.34
CA GLN A 32 18.23 6.57 19.31
C GLN A 32 18.83 6.75 20.73
N PRO A 33 20.16 6.60 20.91
CA PRO A 33 21.20 6.59 19.87
C PRO A 33 21.73 5.19 19.47
N ASP A 34 20.95 4.11 19.57
CA ASP A 34 21.44 2.75 19.27
C ASP A 34 21.91 2.59 17.81
N PRO A 35 23.21 2.31 17.55
CA PRO A 35 23.72 2.10 16.19
C PRO A 35 23.22 0.80 15.55
N THR A 36 22.72 -0.15 16.34
CA THR A 36 22.20 -1.45 15.87
C THR A 36 20.93 -1.26 15.04
N VAL A 37 20.18 -0.17 15.22
CA VAL A 37 18.93 0.07 14.48
C VAL A 37 19.12 0.81 13.15
N LYS A 38 20.34 1.21 12.76
CA LYS A 38 20.58 1.97 11.50
C LYS A 38 20.08 1.27 10.24
N TRP A 39 20.07 -0.06 10.21
CA TRP A 39 19.55 -0.81 9.06
C TRP A 39 18.04 -0.61 8.89
N MET A 40 17.30 -0.39 9.99
CA MET A 40 15.85 -0.16 9.96
C MET A 40 15.50 1.15 9.27
N TYR A 41 16.35 2.17 9.37
CA TYR A 41 16.19 3.42 8.63
C TYR A 41 16.21 3.19 7.12
N TYR A 42 17.27 2.55 6.61
CA TYR A 42 17.41 2.30 5.18
C TYR A 42 16.37 1.31 4.65
N ALA A 43 16.10 0.23 5.39
CA ALA A 43 15.06 -0.73 5.04
C ALA A 43 13.67 -0.09 5.05
N GLY A 44 13.35 0.69 6.08
CA GLY A 44 12.06 1.39 6.22
C GLY A 44 11.83 2.40 5.09
N LEU A 45 12.86 3.17 4.70
CA LEU A 45 12.79 4.08 3.55
C LEU A 45 12.54 3.35 2.23
N VAL A 46 13.27 2.25 1.95
CA VAL A 46 13.09 1.48 0.71
C VAL A 46 11.70 0.87 0.64
N ILE A 47 11.22 0.26 1.73
CA ILE A 47 9.89 -0.35 1.79
C ILE A 47 8.81 0.71 1.55
N THR A 48 8.89 1.85 2.23
CA THR A 48 7.96 2.97 2.05
C THR A 48 7.97 3.48 0.62
N GLY A 49 9.16 3.65 0.03
CA GLY A 49 9.30 4.10 -1.35
C GLY A 49 8.64 3.14 -2.35
N ILE A 50 8.84 1.84 -2.19
CA ILE A 50 8.20 0.82 -3.03
C ILE A 50 6.68 0.83 -2.85
N ASP A 51 6.18 0.93 -1.62
CA ASP A 51 4.74 0.95 -1.34
C ASP A 51 4.05 2.14 -2.04
N VAL A 52 4.62 3.33 -1.94
CA VAL A 52 4.12 4.53 -2.64
C VAL A 52 4.14 4.35 -4.15
N LEU A 53 5.23 3.81 -4.72
CA LEU A 53 5.33 3.58 -6.17
C LEU A 53 4.30 2.55 -6.65
N VAL A 54 4.04 1.49 -5.89
CA VAL A 54 3.01 0.50 -6.19
C VAL A 54 1.62 1.14 -6.11
N ALA A 55 1.34 1.95 -5.09
CA ALA A 55 0.07 2.66 -4.96
C ALA A 55 -0.18 3.59 -6.15
N LEU A 56 0.84 4.33 -6.59
CA LEU A 56 0.77 5.18 -7.77
C LEU A 56 0.52 4.37 -9.05
N ALA A 57 1.23 3.26 -9.24
CA ALA A 57 1.06 2.39 -10.41
C ALA A 57 -0.35 1.77 -10.49
N ILE A 58 -0.92 1.36 -9.36
CA ILE A 58 -2.30 0.86 -9.30
C ILE A 58 -3.29 1.99 -9.63
N THR A 59 -3.08 3.17 -9.02
CA THR A 59 -3.94 4.35 -9.22
C THR A 59 -3.98 4.76 -10.69
N ASP A 60 -2.81 4.83 -11.34
CA ASP A 60 -2.68 5.16 -12.76
C ASP A 60 -3.48 4.18 -13.65
N ARG A 61 -3.33 2.88 -13.41
CA ARG A 61 -4.09 1.83 -14.13
C ARG A 61 -5.60 1.94 -13.91
N MET A 62 -6.04 2.26 -12.68
CA MET A 62 -7.45 2.46 -12.38
C MET A 62 -8.02 3.69 -13.09
N LEU A 63 -7.28 4.81 -13.15
CA LEU A 63 -7.70 6.00 -13.89
C LEU A 63 -7.79 5.73 -15.39
N ALA A 64 -6.82 5.00 -15.95
CA ALA A 64 -6.83 4.60 -17.36
C ALA A 64 -8.07 3.74 -17.69
N ALA A 65 -8.39 2.75 -16.83
CA ALA A 65 -9.58 1.91 -16.98
C ALA A 65 -10.89 2.71 -16.91
N ARG A 66 -10.99 3.70 -16.01
CA ARG A 66 -12.17 4.58 -15.91
C ARG A 66 -12.36 5.44 -17.15
N LYS A 67 -11.30 5.98 -17.74
CA LYS A 67 -11.38 6.76 -18.98
C LYS A 67 -11.87 5.93 -20.17
N ALA A 68 -11.60 4.63 -20.18
CA ALA A 68 -12.00 3.73 -21.25
C ALA A 68 -13.46 3.25 -21.15
N ALA A 69 -14.14 3.49 -20.03
CA ALA A 69 -15.56 3.18 -19.89
C ALA A 69 -16.39 4.26 -20.61
N PRO A 70 -17.11 3.93 -21.70
CA PRO A 70 -17.95 4.90 -22.38
C PRO A 70 -19.09 5.34 -21.46
N ASP A 71 -19.47 6.61 -21.56
CA ASP A 71 -20.58 7.23 -20.83
C ASP A 71 -21.87 6.50 -21.22
N SER A 72 -22.33 5.56 -20.39
CA SER A 72 -23.63 4.92 -20.56
C SER A 72 -24.69 5.93 -20.15
N LYS A 73 -24.92 6.92 -21.01
CA LYS A 73 -26.09 7.77 -20.95
C LYS A 73 -27.30 6.85 -21.05
N PRO A 74 -28.20 6.81 -20.05
CA PRO A 74 -29.44 6.06 -20.20
C PRO A 74 -30.22 6.76 -21.30
N GLU A 75 -30.42 6.10 -22.44
CA GLU A 75 -31.30 6.60 -23.49
C GLU A 75 -32.71 6.76 -22.89
N PRO A 76 -33.36 7.93 -23.02
CA PRO A 76 -34.75 8.05 -22.65
C PRO A 76 -35.55 7.21 -23.64
N GLY A 77 -36.07 6.08 -23.16
CA GLY A 77 -36.92 5.20 -23.95
C GLY A 77 -38.18 5.95 -24.43
N PRO A 78 -38.69 5.63 -25.64
CA PRO A 78 -39.93 6.20 -26.16
C PRO A 78 -41.16 5.78 -25.36
#